data_AF-A0AAD4KUQ2-F1
#
_entry.id   AF-A0AAD4KUQ2-F1
#
_cell.length_a   1.000
_cell.length_b   1.000
_cell.length_c   1.000
_cell.angle_alpha   90.00
_cell.angle_beta   90.00
_cell.angle_gamma   90.00
#
_symmetry.space_group_name_H-M   'P 1'
#
loop_
_entity.id
_entity.type
_entity.pdbx_description
1 polymer ?
#
loop_
_entity_poly.entity_id
_entity_poly.type
_entity_poly.pdbx_seq_one_letter_code
_entity_poly.pdbx_strand_id
1 'polypeptide(L)'
;MWDEALAGIQKHLITSTKHSKLQFVAELPTGIGSKLSPKMDHLVCFLPGSIALGVTGGLAIAEARKIHGWSERKEKQMKLAQELKKTCWGMYKVTETGLTPEIAWFEADDADLQFTLFPGVLSHL
;
A
#
# COMPACT_ATOMS: atom_id res chain seq x y z
N MET A 1 1.03 -9.77 -16.30
CA MET A 1 2.14 -8.91 -15.81
C MET A 1 1.70 -7.86 -14.80
N TRP A 2 1.01 -6.76 -15.18
CA TRP A 2 0.62 -5.70 -14.20
C TRP A 2 -0.27 -6.21 -13.05
N ASP A 3 -1.37 -6.89 -13.39
CA ASP A 3 -2.33 -7.39 -12.40
C ASP A 3 -1.69 -8.37 -11.41
N GLU A 4 -0.79 -9.23 -11.90
CA GLU A 4 -0.06 -10.20 -11.07
C GLU A 4 0.92 -9.52 -10.13
N ALA A 5 1.66 -8.51 -10.63
CA ALA A 5 2.60 -7.74 -9.81
C ALA A 5 1.88 -6.96 -8.71
N LEU A 6 0.77 -6.29 -9.05
CA LEU A 6 -0.01 -5.55 -8.07
C LEU A 6 -0.66 -6.48 -7.04
N ALA A 7 -1.17 -7.63 -7.46
CA ALA A 7 -1.67 -8.64 -6.53
C ALA A 7 -0.57 -9.16 -5.58
N GLY A 8 0.65 -9.34 -6.09
CA GLY A 8 1.83 -9.69 -5.29
C GLY A 8 2.15 -8.63 -4.23
N ILE A 9 2.19 -7.35 -4.62
CA ILE A 9 2.39 -6.22 -3.70
C ILE A 9 1.31 -6.22 -2.62
N GLN A 10 0.03 -6.30 -3.02
CA GLN A 10 -1.11 -6.30 -2.09
C GLN A 10 -1.06 -7.43 -1.08
N LYS A 11 -0.65 -8.62 -1.52
CA LYS A 11 -0.60 -9.81 -0.68
C LYS A 11 0.59 -9.83 0.26
N HIS A 12 1.75 -9.34 -0.20
CA HIS A 12 3.00 -9.59 0.48
C HIS A 12 3.63 -8.36 1.12
N LEU A 13 3.34 -7.15 0.63
CA LEU A 13 4.11 -5.95 1.00
C LEU A 13 3.26 -4.86 1.66
N ILE A 14 1.93 -4.94 1.60
CA ILE A 14 1.06 -3.95 2.24
C ILE A 14 0.91 -4.27 3.72
N THR A 15 1.29 -3.33 4.57
CA THR A 15 1.06 -3.34 6.01
C THR A 15 0.65 -1.95 6.49
N SER A 16 0.45 -1.77 7.79
CA SER A 16 -0.08 -0.52 8.36
C SER A 16 0.78 0.05 9.49
N THR A 17 0.84 1.37 9.58
CA THR A 17 1.43 2.06 10.75
C THR A 17 0.64 1.73 12.01
N LYS A 18 1.32 1.60 13.15
CA LYS A 18 0.74 1.21 14.44
C LYS A 18 -0.36 2.16 14.91
N HIS A 19 -0.11 3.47 14.91
CA HIS A 19 -1.00 4.46 15.53
C HIS A 19 -2.06 5.01 14.57
N SER A 20 -1.65 5.43 13.37
CA SER A 20 -2.55 6.09 12.41
C SER A 20 -3.25 5.13 11.46
N LYS A 21 -2.88 3.83 11.48
CA LYS A 21 -3.39 2.79 10.57
C LYS A 21 -3.29 3.17 9.07
N LEU A 22 -2.32 4.03 8.73
CA LEU A 22 -1.93 4.36 7.37
C LEU A 22 -1.30 3.14 6.71
N GLN A 23 -1.75 2.78 5.50
CA GLN A 23 -1.18 1.67 4.74
C GLN A 23 0.09 2.11 4.01
N PHE A 24 1.12 1.28 4.02
CA PHE A 24 2.36 1.55 3.30
C PHE A 24 2.90 0.28 2.66
N VAL A 25 3.84 0.45 1.72
CA VAL A 25 4.52 -0.67 1.05
C VAL A 25 5.84 -0.92 1.79
N ALA A 26 5.89 -2.03 2.51
CA ALA A 26 7.08 -2.51 3.20
C ALA A 26 8.02 -3.28 2.26
N GLU A 27 9.25 -3.50 2.71
CA GLU A 27 10.23 -4.33 2.00
C GLU A 27 10.22 -5.76 2.52
N LEU A 28 10.58 -6.72 1.65
CA LEU A 28 10.67 -8.15 1.99
C LEU A 28 12.07 -8.69 1.63
N PRO A 29 13.12 -8.27 2.37
CA PRO A 29 14.51 -8.43 1.95
C PRO A 29 14.99 -9.89 1.89
N THR A 30 14.37 -10.77 2.66
CA THR A 30 14.73 -12.20 2.74
C THR A 30 13.70 -13.11 2.06
N GLY A 31 12.80 -12.54 1.24
CA GLY A 31 11.87 -13.28 0.40
C GLY A 31 10.56 -13.70 1.08
N ILE A 32 9.68 -14.33 0.30
CA ILE A 32 8.34 -14.73 0.74
C ILE A 32 8.44 -15.73 1.91
N GLY A 33 7.67 -15.46 2.96
CA GLY A 33 7.68 -16.25 4.20
C GLY A 33 8.51 -15.63 5.33
N SER A 34 9.18 -14.51 5.07
CA SER A 34 9.99 -13.79 6.04
C SER A 34 9.28 -12.56 6.65
N LYS A 35 9.93 -11.95 7.66
CA LYS A 35 9.45 -10.72 8.29
C LYS A 35 9.58 -9.53 7.33
N LEU A 36 8.55 -8.69 7.28
CA LEU A 36 8.60 -7.41 6.58
C LEU A 36 9.53 -6.43 7.28
N SER A 37 10.29 -5.67 6.49
CA SER A 37 11.01 -4.50 6.93
C SER A 37 10.11 -3.27 6.77
N PRO A 38 9.82 -2.51 7.83
CA PRO A 38 8.95 -1.33 7.76
C PRO A 38 9.67 -0.11 7.15
N LYS A 39 10.56 -0.34 6.19
CA LYS A 39 11.25 0.65 5.36
C LYS A 39 10.46 0.88 4.08
N MET A 40 10.37 2.13 3.65
CA MET A 40 9.84 2.51 2.34
C MET A 40 10.64 3.70 1.80
N ASP A 41 11.11 3.59 0.56
CA ASP A 41 11.74 4.70 -0.14
C ASP A 41 10.66 5.65 -0.68
N HIS A 42 10.94 6.95 -0.71
CA HIS A 42 10.05 7.96 -1.30
C HIS A 42 9.73 7.65 -2.76
N LEU A 43 10.66 7.01 -3.47
CA LEU A 43 10.44 6.53 -4.84
C LEU A 43 9.16 5.70 -4.98
N VAL A 44 8.76 4.92 -3.97
CA VAL A 44 7.55 4.09 -4.01
C VAL A 44 6.27 4.94 -4.07
N CYS A 45 6.33 6.24 -3.79
CA CYS A 45 5.22 7.18 -3.95
C CYS A 45 4.77 7.42 -5.41
N PHE A 46 5.44 6.83 -6.40
CA PHE A 46 4.91 6.71 -7.77
C PHE A 46 3.72 5.72 -7.87
N LEU A 47 3.70 4.70 -7.00
CA LEU A 47 2.78 3.57 -7.10
C LEU A 47 1.30 3.95 -6.96
N PRO A 48 0.89 4.85 -6.03
CA PRO A 48 -0.49 5.33 -5.96
C PRO A 48 -1.00 5.89 -7.29
N GLY A 49 -0.18 6.68 -7.97
CA GLY A 49 -0.50 7.27 -9.27
C GLY A 49 -0.63 6.21 -10.35
N SER A 50 0.30 5.26 -10.40
CA SER A 50 0.26 4.13 -11.34
C SER A 50 -0.98 3.25 -11.16
N ILE A 51 -1.37 2.95 -9.90
CA ILE A 51 -2.60 2.20 -9.61
C ILE A 51 -3.83 2.99 -10.06
N ALA A 52 -3.92 4.28 -9.70
CA ALA A 52 -5.04 5.11 -10.09
C ALA A 52 -5.18 5.20 -11.63
N LEU A 53 -4.06 5.39 -12.33
CA LEU A 53 -4.01 5.42 -13.79
C LEU A 53 -4.44 4.09 -14.41
N GLY A 54 -3.98 2.95 -13.88
CA GLY A 54 -4.39 1.62 -14.34
C GLY A 54 -5.88 1.34 -14.11
N VAL A 55 -6.45 1.90 -13.03
CA VAL A 55 -7.89 1.78 -12.73
C VAL A 55 -8.74 2.64 -13.67
N THR A 56 -8.34 3.90 -13.91
CA THR A 56 -9.17 4.86 -14.66
C THR A 56 -8.87 4.91 -16.15
N GLY A 57 -7.73 4.37 -16.60
CA GLY A 57 -7.25 4.55 -17.97
C GLY A 57 -6.94 6.01 -18.30
N GLY A 58 -6.71 6.86 -17.30
CA GLY A 58 -6.44 8.29 -17.47
C GLY A 58 -7.67 9.19 -17.42
N LEU A 59 -8.87 8.62 -17.28
CA LEU A 59 -10.12 9.37 -17.17
C LEU A 59 -10.35 9.89 -15.74
N ALA A 60 -11.24 10.88 -15.60
CA ALA A 60 -11.74 11.29 -14.30
C ALA A 60 -12.51 10.12 -13.64
N ILE A 61 -12.41 9.96 -12.31
CA ILE A 61 -13.02 8.83 -11.58
C ILE A 61 -14.54 8.74 -11.85
N ALA A 62 -15.23 9.89 -11.92
CA ALA A 62 -16.66 9.94 -12.19
C ALA A 62 -17.04 9.43 -13.60
N GLU A 63 -16.14 9.56 -14.57
CA GLU A 63 -16.32 9.05 -15.94
C GLU A 63 -15.91 7.58 -16.01
N ALA A 64 -14.75 7.23 -15.46
CA ALA A 64 -14.23 5.86 -15.42
C ALA A 64 -15.23 4.87 -14.78
N ARG A 65 -15.96 5.31 -13.75
CA ARG A 65 -17.00 4.51 -13.08
C ARG A 65 -18.24 4.24 -13.95
N LYS A 66 -18.53 5.09 -14.93
CA LYS A 66 -19.70 4.96 -15.81
C LYS A 66 -19.44 4.01 -16.99
N ILE A 67 -18.18 3.74 -17.30
CA ILE A 67 -17.80 2.87 -18.41
C ILE A 67 -18.02 1.40 -18.01
N HIS A 68 -18.53 0.60 -18.94
CA HIS A 68 -18.61 -0.86 -18.78
C HIS A 68 -17.20 -1.41 -18.51
N GLY A 69 -16.95 -1.88 -17.27
CA GLY A 69 -15.65 -2.38 -16.86
C GLY A 69 -15.12 -1.83 -15.53
N TRP A 70 -15.89 -0.99 -14.81
CA TRP A 70 -15.64 -0.77 -13.38
C TRP A 70 -16.07 -2.00 -12.59
N SER A 71 -15.15 -2.58 -11.83
CA SER A 71 -15.37 -3.80 -11.05
C SER A 71 -15.02 -3.58 -9.59
N GLU A 72 -15.47 -4.48 -8.71
CA GLU A 72 -15.08 -4.46 -7.29
C GLU A 72 -13.55 -4.50 -7.12
N ARG A 73 -12.84 -5.22 -8.01
CA ARG A 73 -11.37 -5.22 -8.05
C ARG A 73 -10.80 -3.82 -8.28
N LYS A 74 -11.33 -3.08 -9.25
CA LYS A 74 -10.92 -1.71 -9.53
C LYS A 74 -11.25 -0.76 -8.38
N GLU A 75 -12.40 -0.94 -7.72
CA GLU A 75 -12.76 -0.17 -6.53
C GLU A 75 -11.76 -0.40 -5.39
N LYS A 76 -11.40 -1.67 -5.12
CA LYS A 76 -10.37 -2.03 -4.13
C LYS A 76 -8.99 -1.45 -4.47
N GLN A 77 -8.59 -1.49 -5.75
CA GLN A 77 -7.33 -0.90 -6.22
C GLN A 77 -7.33 0.63 -6.09
N MET A 78 -8.43 1.31 -6.45
CA MET A 78 -8.55 2.75 -6.25
C MET A 78 -8.49 3.14 -4.77
N LYS A 79 -9.13 2.36 -3.89
CA LYS A 79 -9.04 2.56 -2.45
C LYS A 79 -7.59 2.42 -1.96
N LEU A 80 -6.87 1.38 -2.40
CA LEU A 80 -5.45 1.22 -2.08
C LEU A 80 -4.61 2.42 -2.55
N ALA A 81 -4.83 2.90 -3.78
CA ALA A 81 -4.15 4.08 -4.30
C ALA A 81 -4.38 5.30 -3.39
N GLN A 82 -5.62 5.51 -2.92
CA GLN A 82 -5.94 6.60 -2.01
C GLN A 82 -5.24 6.46 -0.66
N GLU A 83 -5.21 5.26 -0.08
CA GLU A 83 -4.52 5.01 1.20
C GLU A 83 -3.01 5.20 1.10
N LEU A 84 -2.37 4.64 0.07
CA LEU A 84 -0.93 4.84 -0.15
C LEU A 84 -0.60 6.32 -0.43
N LYS A 85 -1.46 7.05 -1.15
CA LYS A 85 -1.31 8.51 -1.36
C LYS A 85 -1.41 9.28 -0.03
N LYS A 86 -2.28 8.88 0.90
CA LYS A 86 -2.35 9.50 2.24
C LYS A 86 -1.06 9.29 3.00
N THR A 87 -0.47 8.10 2.95
CA THR A 87 0.82 7.80 3.58
C THR A 87 1.94 8.64 2.99
N CYS A 88 2.05 8.69 1.66
CA CYS A 88 3.04 9.54 0.98
C CYS A 88 2.88 11.00 1.36
N TRP A 89 1.66 11.54 1.41
CA TRP A 89 1.43 12.90 1.92
C TRP A 89 1.77 13.04 3.41
N GLY A 90 1.50 12.02 4.21
CA GLY A 90 1.88 11.94 5.61
C GLY A 90 3.39 12.10 5.80
N MET A 91 4.21 11.49 4.93
CA MET A 91 5.68 11.63 4.96
C MET A 91 6.14 13.08 4.78
N TYR A 92 5.43 13.91 4.01
CA TYR A 92 5.70 15.35 3.94
C TYR A 92 5.20 16.09 5.18
N LYS A 93 4.01 15.73 5.66
CA LYS A 93 3.33 16.46 6.74
C LYS A 93 4.02 16.33 8.10
N VAL A 94 4.66 15.19 8.36
CA VAL A 94 5.26 14.91 9.68
C VAL A 94 6.64 15.54 9.87
N THR A 95 7.26 16.07 8.82
CA THR A 95 8.56 16.74 8.91
C THR A 95 8.37 18.25 9.10
N GLU A 96 9.25 18.88 9.87
CA GLU A 96 9.19 20.33 10.15
C GLU A 96 9.33 21.18 8.89
N THR A 97 10.10 20.68 7.90
CA THR A 97 10.34 21.37 6.64
C THR A 97 9.18 21.24 5.66
N GLY A 98 8.22 20.35 5.92
CA GLY A 98 7.19 19.99 4.95
C GLY A 98 7.75 19.24 3.72
N LEU A 99 8.96 18.70 3.80
CA LEU A 99 9.60 17.88 2.76
C LEU A 99 9.80 16.46 3.28
N THR A 100 9.42 15.48 2.47
CA THR A 100 9.67 14.06 2.77
C THR A 100 11.16 13.73 2.73
N PRO A 101 11.64 12.81 3.59
CA PRO A 101 12.95 12.20 3.42
C PRO A 101 12.98 11.27 2.20
N GLU A 102 14.18 10.94 1.74
CA GLU A 102 14.41 9.92 0.70
C GLU A 102 13.94 8.53 1.13
N ILE A 103 14.12 8.19 2.42
CA ILE A 103 13.76 6.89 3.00
C ILE A 103 13.02 7.14 4.31
N ALA A 104 11.86 6.50 4.48
CA ALA A 104 11.08 6.52 5.71
C ALA A 104 11.06 5.15 6.38
N TRP A 105 11.10 5.16 7.71
CA TRP A 105 10.88 4.00 8.56
C TRP A 105 9.59 4.22 9.35
N PHE A 106 8.68 3.26 9.26
CA PHE A 106 7.38 3.34 9.92
C PHE A 106 7.39 2.52 11.21
N GLU A 107 6.75 3.06 12.25
CA GLU A 107 6.37 2.23 13.39
C GLU A 107 5.13 1.41 13.02
N ALA A 108 5.29 0.09 12.99
CA ALA A 108 4.23 -0.89 12.73
C ALA A 108 4.18 -1.89 13.87
N ASP A 109 3.02 -2.52 14.07
CA ASP A 109 2.89 -3.59 15.06
C ASP A 109 3.72 -4.80 14.61
N ASP A 110 4.51 -5.38 15.51
CA ASP A 110 5.38 -6.52 15.17
C ASP A 110 4.60 -7.72 14.61
N ALA A 111 3.36 -7.90 15.07
CA ALA A 111 2.45 -8.92 14.54
C ALA A 111 2.09 -8.70 13.07
N ASP A 112 1.95 -7.43 12.64
CA ASP A 112 1.64 -7.05 11.25
C ASP A 112 2.87 -7.14 10.33
N LEU A 113 4.07 -7.27 10.90
CA LEU A 113 5.32 -7.47 10.17
C LEU A 113 5.72 -8.94 10.05
N GLN A 114 5.19 -9.80 10.93
CA GLN A 114 5.49 -11.23 10.91
C GLN A 114 4.75 -11.93 9.77
N PHE A 115 5.40 -12.95 9.20
CA PHE A 115 4.73 -13.84 8.27
C PHE A 115 3.75 -14.72 9.03
N THR A 116 2.45 -14.47 8.89
CA THR A 116 1.42 -15.38 9.40
C THR A 116 1.15 -16.48 8.38
N LEU A 117 1.51 -17.71 8.72
CA LEU A 117 1.21 -18.91 7.92
C LEU A 117 -0.29 -19.20 7.79
N PHE A 118 -1.14 -18.66 8.69
CA PHE A 118 -2.59 -18.82 8.65
C PHE A 118 -3.29 -17.64 9.37
N PRO A 119 -4.08 -16.81 8.67
CA PRO A 119 -4.91 -15.78 9.32
C PRO A 119 -6.08 -16.36 10.15
N GLY A 120 -6.34 -17.67 10.05
CA GLY A 120 -7.55 -18.30 10.59
C GLY A 120 -7.42 -19.02 11.94
N VAL A 121 -6.22 -19.19 12.50
CA VAL A 121 -6.03 -20.01 13.72
C VAL A 121 -5.88 -19.17 14.99
N LEU A 122 -5.48 -17.90 14.88
CA LEU A 122 -5.25 -17.02 16.02
C LEU A 122 -6.50 -16.24 16.49
N SER A 123 -7.63 -16.32 15.79
CA SER A 123 -8.88 -15.65 16.19
C SER A 123 -9.73 -16.47 17.16
N HIS A 124 -9.26 -17.64 17.60
CA HIS A 124 -10.00 -18.59 18.46
C HIS A 124 -9.21 -19.00 19.72
N LEU A 125 -8.17 -18.24 20.11
CA LEU A 125 -7.49 -18.37 21.40
C LEU A 125 -7.59 -17.08 22.19
#